data_AF-A0A180GED2-F1
#
_entry.id   AF-A0A180GED2-F1
#
_cell.length_a   1.000
_cell.length_b   1.000
_cell.length_c   1.000
_cell.angle_alpha   90.00
_cell.angle_beta   90.00
_cell.angle_gamma   90.00
#
_symmetry.space_group_name_H-M   'P 1'
#
loop_
_entity.id
_entity.type
_entity.pdbx_description
1 polymer ?
#
loop_
_entity_poly.entity_id
_entity_poly.type
_entity_poly.pdbx_seq_one_letter_code
_entity_poly.pdbx_strand_id
1 'polypeptide(L)'
;MYEPISAQGQLPAADESNEASAPTQAVLPAKVLGLIESIPDKLAFLLEPNVDYEKRSCRKDLILSVIKHFHPGYTSPVRQPKKGFLIREYKQRVLPQIAPYLQWKVEQQELLEAAEAKAMTQDPGPLDLSGLNPNSASITTYAILDIIAERRPSIKLPLTMTKTAAIGFFHQYVCRPPPGGYPMPFTATPSPVPQPYHRLLTRDEICFALQCHCPV
;
A
#
# COMPACT_ATOMS: atom_id res chain seq x y z
N MET A 1 -19.36 57.82 -31.00
CA MET A 1 -19.45 57.75 -29.52
C MET A 1 -19.51 56.26 -29.20
N TYR A 2 -18.43 55.46 -29.23
CA TYR A 2 -17.23 55.47 -28.37
C TYR A 2 -17.67 55.71 -26.92
N GLU A 3 -17.67 54.74 -26.01
CA GLU A 3 -16.60 53.79 -25.64
C GLU A 3 -17.16 52.52 -24.93
N PRO A 4 -16.32 51.47 -24.76
CA PRO A 4 -16.69 50.08 -24.48
C PRO A 4 -16.71 49.68 -23.00
N ILE A 5 -17.29 48.50 -22.74
CA ILE A 5 -17.28 47.79 -21.44
C ILE A 5 -15.83 47.44 -21.10
N SER A 6 -15.26 48.18 -20.16
CA SER A 6 -13.92 47.96 -19.62
C SER A 6 -13.89 46.74 -18.72
N ALA A 7 -13.05 45.78 -19.10
CA ALA A 7 -12.55 44.73 -18.24
C ALA A 7 -11.61 45.33 -17.18
N GLN A 8 -11.98 45.21 -15.92
CA GLN A 8 -11.10 45.16 -14.74
C GLN A 8 -11.78 44.17 -13.79
N GLY A 9 -11.18 43.10 -13.31
CA GLY A 9 -9.82 42.90 -12.87
C GLY A 9 -9.91 42.26 -11.48
N GLN A 10 -8.97 41.39 -11.16
CA GLN A 10 -8.76 40.77 -9.84
C GLN A 10 -9.72 39.63 -9.41
N LEU A 11 -9.39 38.43 -9.90
CA LEU A 11 -9.48 37.20 -9.12
C LEU A 11 -8.70 37.38 -7.80
N PRO A 12 -9.23 36.97 -6.63
CA PRO A 12 -8.40 36.84 -5.45
C PRO A 12 -7.40 35.70 -5.70
N ALA A 13 -6.11 36.05 -5.71
CA ALA A 13 -5.03 35.09 -5.65
C ALA A 13 -5.23 34.25 -4.38
N ALA A 14 -5.48 32.96 -4.58
CA ALA A 14 -5.29 31.96 -3.56
C ALA A 14 -3.82 32.00 -3.17
N ASP A 15 -3.52 32.64 -2.05
CA ASP A 15 -2.24 32.48 -1.37
C ASP A 15 -2.25 31.09 -0.73
N GLU A 16 -2.12 30.07 -1.56
CA GLU A 16 -1.60 28.77 -1.16
C GLU A 16 -0.12 28.96 -0.86
N SER A 17 0.20 29.59 0.28
CA SER A 17 1.44 29.30 0.99
C SER A 17 1.32 27.87 1.53
N ASN A 18 1.44 26.93 0.59
CA ASN A 18 1.79 25.54 0.79
C ASN A 18 3.21 25.54 1.35
N GLU A 19 3.35 25.87 2.63
CA GLU A 19 4.47 25.37 3.43
C GLU A 19 4.29 23.85 3.45
N ALA A 20 4.84 23.22 2.40
CA ALA A 20 5.31 21.86 2.44
C ALA A 20 6.25 21.78 3.62
N SER A 21 5.66 21.52 4.78
CA SER A 21 6.35 21.14 5.99
C SER A 21 7.05 19.85 5.62
N ALA A 22 8.29 19.98 5.16
CA ALA A 22 9.24 18.89 5.11
C ALA A 22 9.10 18.19 6.48
N PRO A 23 8.95 16.86 6.52
CA PRO A 23 8.81 16.16 7.78
C PRO A 23 9.96 16.64 8.64
N THR A 24 9.63 17.27 9.77
CA THR A 24 10.58 17.83 10.72
C THR A 24 11.49 16.69 11.09
N GLN A 25 12.63 16.56 10.40
CA GLN A 25 13.59 15.52 10.67
C GLN A 25 13.96 15.74 12.12
N ALA A 26 13.52 14.84 13.00
CA ALA A 26 13.94 14.86 14.37
C ALA A 26 15.46 14.80 14.32
N VAL A 27 16.11 15.96 14.53
CA VAL A 27 17.57 16.08 14.45
C VAL A 27 18.10 15.35 15.68
N LEU A 28 18.29 14.04 15.50
CA LEU A 28 18.87 13.20 16.51
C LEU A 28 20.28 13.71 16.78
N PRO A 29 20.66 13.95 18.04
CA PRO A 29 22.02 14.36 18.35
C PRO A 29 22.98 13.31 17.78
N ALA A 30 23.96 13.71 16.98
CA ALA A 30 24.89 12.78 16.32
C ALA A 30 25.56 11.78 17.28
N LYS A 31 25.76 12.21 18.54
CA LYS A 31 26.26 11.36 19.63
C LYS A 31 25.33 10.20 19.98
N VAL A 32 24.01 10.42 19.97
CA VAL A 32 23.01 9.39 20.25
C VAL A 32 22.89 8.42 19.08
N LEU A 33 22.99 8.91 17.84
CA LEU A 33 23.02 8.05 16.64
C LEU A 33 24.21 7.08 16.66
N GLY A 34 25.42 7.58 16.94
CA GLY A 34 26.59 6.71 17.06
C GLY A 34 26.48 5.70 18.21
N LEU A 35 25.77 6.05 19.29
CA LEU A 35 25.46 5.11 20.37
C LEU A 35 24.44 4.07 19.93
N ILE A 36 23.43 4.43 19.15
CA ILE A 36 22.42 3.50 18.63
C ILE A 36 23.05 2.52 17.63
N GLU A 37 23.90 3.00 16.72
CA GLU A 37 24.57 2.18 15.70
C GLU A 37 25.59 1.20 16.29
N SER A 38 26.19 1.55 17.44
CA SER A 38 27.16 0.69 18.12
C SER A 38 26.54 -0.35 19.06
N ILE A 39 25.20 -0.42 19.14
CA ILE A 39 24.52 -1.41 19.97
C ILE A 39 24.63 -2.80 19.34
N PRO A 40 25.03 -3.83 20.11
CA PRO A 40 25.03 -5.20 19.63
C PRO A 40 23.63 -5.65 19.17
N ASP A 41 23.56 -6.42 18.09
CA ASP A 41 22.30 -6.94 17.51
C ASP A 41 21.38 -7.63 18.54
N LYS A 42 21.99 -8.31 19.52
CA LYS A 42 21.28 -9.00 20.62
C LYS A 42 20.48 -8.05 21.52
N LEU A 43 20.77 -6.76 21.49
CA LEU A 43 20.14 -5.70 22.30
C LEU A 43 19.28 -4.75 21.45
N ALA A 44 19.42 -4.78 20.12
CA ALA A 44 18.71 -3.90 19.20
C ALA A 44 17.19 -3.95 19.39
N PHE A 45 16.63 -5.12 19.73
CA PHE A 45 15.19 -5.29 19.98
C PHE A 45 14.64 -4.42 21.13
N LEU A 46 15.49 -3.93 22.04
CA LEU A 46 15.07 -3.03 23.13
C LEU A 46 14.87 -1.58 22.65
N LEU A 47 15.32 -1.26 21.44
CA LEU A 47 15.17 0.03 20.75
C LEU A 47 14.04 0.00 19.73
N GLU A 48 13.17 -1.01 19.76
CA GLU A 48 11.97 -1.02 18.94
C GLU A 48 10.84 -0.22 19.61
N PRO A 49 9.91 0.35 18.83
CA PRO A 49 8.70 0.91 19.40
C PRO A 49 7.88 -0.19 20.11
N ASN A 50 7.18 0.18 21.18
CA ASN A 50 6.21 -0.67 21.89
C ASN A 50 6.77 -2.00 22.45
N VAL A 51 8.03 -2.01 22.91
CA VAL A 51 8.63 -3.20 23.55
C VAL A 51 7.92 -3.54 24.87
N ASP A 52 7.49 -4.79 24.98
CA ASP A 52 7.02 -5.36 26.25
C ASP A 52 8.22 -5.83 27.09
N TYR A 53 8.61 -4.98 28.04
CA TYR A 53 9.74 -5.24 28.94
C TYR A 53 9.48 -6.37 29.93
N GLU A 54 8.23 -6.80 30.17
CA GLU A 54 7.93 -7.87 31.12
C GLU A 54 8.15 -9.27 30.53
N LYS A 55 8.21 -9.39 29.20
CA LYS A 55 8.50 -10.65 28.51
C LYS A 55 9.77 -11.34 29.00
N ARG A 56 9.78 -12.68 28.91
CA ARG A 56 10.91 -13.54 29.29
C ARG A 56 12.18 -13.29 28.44
N SER A 57 12.02 -12.77 27.22
CA SER A 57 13.11 -12.34 26.34
C SER A 57 13.88 -11.14 26.91
N CYS A 58 13.19 -10.24 27.60
CA CYS A 58 13.76 -9.07 28.27
C CYS A 58 14.42 -9.47 29.60
N ARG A 59 15.60 -10.09 29.51
CA ARG A 59 16.39 -10.49 30.69
C ARG A 59 16.98 -9.27 31.40
N LYS A 60 17.10 -9.35 32.72
CA LYS A 60 17.68 -8.27 33.56
C LYS A 60 19.08 -7.85 33.09
N ASP A 61 19.89 -8.81 32.64
CA ASP A 61 21.28 -8.57 32.23
C ASP A 61 21.35 -7.81 30.90
N LEU A 62 20.40 -8.03 29.99
CA LEU A 62 20.30 -7.32 28.72
C LEU A 62 19.90 -5.86 28.96
N ILE A 63 18.90 -5.63 29.81
CA ILE A 63 18.47 -4.26 30.19
C ILE A 63 19.62 -3.51 30.86
N LEU A 64 20.33 -4.16 31.78
CA LEU A 64 21.51 -3.57 32.42
C LEU A 64 22.62 -3.25 31.42
N SER A 65 22.85 -4.13 30.44
CA SER A 65 23.86 -3.93 29.39
C SER A 65 23.53 -2.72 28.53
N VAL A 66 22.26 -2.54 28.14
CA VAL A 66 21.84 -1.35 27.39
C VAL A 66 21.99 -0.08 28.22
N ILE A 67 21.58 -0.09 29.49
CA ILE A 67 21.76 1.09 30.36
C ILE A 67 23.24 1.47 30.45
N LYS A 68 24.14 0.50 30.61
CA LYS A 68 25.59 0.74 30.66
C LYS A 68 26.15 1.22 29.31
N HIS A 69 25.58 0.78 28.20
CA HIS A 69 25.97 1.26 26.87
C HIS A 69 25.72 2.75 26.71
N PHE A 70 24.52 3.22 27.08
CA PHE A 70 24.18 4.64 27.05
C PHE A 70 24.83 5.44 28.19
N HIS A 71 25.10 4.79 29.32
CA HIS A 71 25.72 5.40 30.50
C HIS A 71 26.87 4.52 31.03
N PRO A 72 28.09 4.65 30.49
CA PRO A 72 29.25 3.83 30.89
C PRO A 72 29.57 3.88 32.39
N GLY A 73 29.25 4.99 33.07
CA GLY A 73 29.42 5.16 34.52
C GLY A 73 28.27 4.61 35.38
N TYR A 74 27.29 3.92 34.80
CA TYR A 74 26.12 3.45 35.56
C TYR A 74 26.46 2.27 36.47
N THR A 75 26.30 2.48 37.78
CA THR A 75 26.33 1.45 38.81
C THR A 75 24.98 1.38 39.52
N SER A 76 24.39 0.18 39.54
CA SER A 76 23.16 -0.06 40.30
C SER A 76 23.43 0.17 41.80
N PRO A 77 22.55 0.90 42.51
CA PRO A 77 22.69 1.13 43.95
C PRO A 77 22.56 -0.16 44.77
N VAL A 78 21.94 -1.19 44.19
CA VAL A 78 21.77 -2.51 44.80
C VAL A 78 22.64 -3.53 44.07
N ARG A 79 23.31 -4.42 44.83
CA ARG A 79 24.20 -5.48 44.29
C ARG A 79 23.48 -6.44 43.33
N GLN A 80 22.20 -6.70 43.56
CA GLN A 80 21.34 -7.55 42.73
C GLN A 80 20.01 -6.84 42.46
N PRO A 81 19.93 -5.96 41.45
CA PRO A 81 18.72 -5.23 41.15
C PRO A 81 17.63 -6.16 40.60
N LYS A 82 16.39 -5.93 41.04
CA LYS A 82 15.21 -6.61 40.46
C LYS A 82 14.97 -6.11 39.03
N LYS A 83 14.39 -6.96 38.18
CA LYS A 83 14.07 -6.62 36.78
C LYS A 83 13.25 -5.33 36.67
N GLY A 84 12.17 -5.19 37.47
CA GLY A 84 11.34 -3.99 37.47
C GLY A 84 12.09 -2.69 37.82
N PHE A 85 13.12 -2.77 38.67
CA PHE A 85 13.98 -1.61 38.96
C PHE A 85 14.80 -1.19 37.74
N LEU A 86 15.40 -2.17 37.04
CA LEU A 86 16.17 -1.90 35.82
C LEU A 86 15.28 -1.39 34.69
N ILE A 87 14.06 -1.89 34.57
CA ILE A 87 13.08 -1.37 33.61
C ILE A 87 12.78 0.10 33.92
N ARG A 88 12.57 0.45 35.19
CA ARG A 88 12.32 1.83 35.59
C ARG A 88 13.51 2.74 35.24
N GLU A 89 14.73 2.31 35.56
CA GLU A 89 15.95 3.06 35.24
C GLU A 89 16.15 3.24 33.73
N TYR A 90 15.91 2.17 32.95
CA TYR A 90 15.91 2.24 31.49
C TYR A 90 14.91 3.27 30.96
N LYS A 91 13.66 3.22 31.47
CA LYS A 91 12.60 4.16 31.10
C LYS A 91 12.90 5.60 31.48
N GLN A 92 13.65 5.84 32.56
CA GLN A 92 13.97 7.18 33.03
C GLN A 92 15.20 7.79 32.37
N ARG A 93 16.21 6.97 32.04
CA ARG A 93 17.50 7.47 31.56
C ARG A 93 17.70 7.28 30.07
N VAL A 94 17.35 6.09 29.56
CA VAL A 94 17.64 5.70 28.17
C VAL A 94 16.50 6.09 27.24
N LEU A 95 15.24 5.80 27.61
CA LEU A 95 14.08 6.11 26.77
C LEU A 95 14.00 7.57 26.33
N PRO A 96 14.22 8.58 27.20
CA PRO A 96 14.15 9.98 26.78
C PRO A 96 15.21 10.35 25.74
N GLN A 97 16.37 9.70 25.75
CA GLN A 97 17.43 9.95 24.78
C GLN A 97 17.11 9.33 23.42
N ILE A 98 16.47 8.16 23.40
CA ILE A 98 16.10 7.46 22.17
C ILE A 98 14.69 7.80 21.68
N ALA A 99 13.90 8.58 22.43
CA ALA A 99 12.53 8.92 22.08
C ALA A 99 12.38 9.52 20.66
N PRO A 100 13.25 10.45 20.21
CA PRO A 100 13.13 10.98 18.85
C PRO A 100 13.44 9.92 17.78
N TYR A 101 14.27 8.92 18.10
CA TYR A 101 14.60 7.82 17.21
C TYR A 101 13.44 6.83 17.09
N LEU A 102 12.77 6.56 18.22
CA LEU A 102 11.57 5.74 18.24
C LEU A 102 10.43 6.40 17.45
N GLN A 103 10.25 7.71 17.58
CA GLN A 103 9.28 8.47 16.79
C GLN A 103 9.57 8.36 15.29
N TRP A 104 10.81 8.64 14.89
CA TRP A 104 11.24 8.48 13.50
C TRP A 104 10.98 7.06 12.97
N LYS A 105 11.29 6.01 13.76
CA LYS A 105 11.00 4.63 13.37
C LYS A 105 9.52 4.36 13.13
N VAL A 106 8.64 4.88 14.00
CA VAL A 106 7.19 4.73 13.84
C VAL A 106 6.72 5.45 12.58
N GLU A 107 7.17 6.68 12.34
CA GLU A 107 6.84 7.45 11.13
C GLU A 107 7.32 6.72 9.86
N GLN A 108 8.52 6.15 9.86
CA GLN A 108 9.01 5.36 8.73
C GLN A 108 8.14 4.12 8.49
N GLN A 109 7.70 3.45 9.55
CA GLN A 109 6.82 2.30 9.43
C GLN A 109 5.46 2.71 8.83
N GLU A 110 4.86 3.79 9.33
CA GLU A 110 3.60 4.33 8.81
C GLU A 110 3.73 4.76 7.33
N LEU A 111 4.86 5.37 6.95
CA LEU A 111 5.14 5.74 5.56
C LEU A 111 5.27 4.52 4.65
N LEU A 112 5.92 3.44 5.12
CA LEU A 112 6.03 2.19 4.38
C LEU A 112 4.64 1.53 4.21
N GLU A 113 3.85 1.48 5.27
CA GLU A 113 2.49 0.95 5.24
C GLU A 113 1.60 1.79 4.31
N ALA A 114 1.72 3.11 4.34
CA ALA A 114 1.01 4.02 3.44
C ALA A 114 1.47 3.88 1.99
N ALA A 115 2.76 3.67 1.75
CA ALA A 115 3.30 3.41 0.41
C ALA A 115 2.81 2.06 -0.15
N GLU A 116 2.76 1.02 0.68
CA GLU A 116 2.19 -0.29 0.32
C GLU A 116 0.69 -0.17 0.02
N ALA A 117 -0.06 0.56 0.85
CA ALA A 117 -1.47 0.83 0.61
C ALA A 117 -1.70 1.63 -0.69
N LYS A 118 -0.83 2.61 -0.99
CA LYS A 118 -0.85 3.33 -2.27
C LYS A 118 -0.52 2.42 -3.45
N ALA A 119 0.45 1.52 -3.32
CA ALA A 119 0.79 0.53 -4.35
C ALA A 119 -0.35 -0.47 -4.62
N MET A 120 -1.18 -0.78 -3.61
CA MET A 120 -2.41 -1.57 -3.79
C MET A 120 -3.51 -0.80 -4.54
N THR A 121 -3.48 0.54 -4.51
CA THR A 121 -4.55 1.39 -5.03
C THR A 121 -4.24 1.94 -6.42
N GLN A 122 -2.98 2.29 -6.72
CA GLN A 122 -2.57 2.71 -8.05
C GLN A 122 -2.65 1.53 -9.01
N ASP A 123 -3.42 1.66 -10.09
CA ASP A 123 -3.30 0.74 -11.20
C ASP A 123 -1.90 0.92 -11.81
N PRO A 124 -1.11 -0.16 -11.96
CA PRO A 124 0.13 -0.07 -12.72
C PRO A 124 -0.18 0.35 -14.16
N GLY A 125 0.85 0.83 -14.86
CA GLY A 125 0.72 1.39 -16.21
C GLY A 125 0.00 0.46 -17.21
N PRO A 126 -0.38 1.00 -18.38
CA PRO A 126 -1.19 0.27 -19.35
C PRO A 126 -0.48 -1.02 -19.78
N LEU A 127 -1.02 -2.17 -19.35
CA LEU A 127 -0.65 -3.48 -19.89
C LEU A 127 -1.58 -3.75 -21.07
N ASP A 128 -1.01 -4.00 -22.25
CA ASP A 128 -1.81 -4.36 -23.42
C ASP A 128 -2.37 -5.77 -23.23
N LEU A 129 -3.63 -5.85 -22.83
CA LEU A 129 -4.39 -7.07 -22.65
C LEU A 129 -5.40 -7.27 -23.78
N SER A 130 -5.25 -6.56 -24.90
CA SER A 130 -6.14 -6.69 -26.04
C SER A 130 -6.09 -8.12 -26.59
N GLY A 131 -7.26 -8.73 -26.79
CA GLY A 131 -7.38 -10.11 -27.27
C GLY A 131 -7.17 -11.21 -26.21
N LEU A 132 -6.82 -10.87 -24.96
CA LEU A 132 -6.69 -11.87 -23.89
C LEU A 132 -8.06 -12.22 -23.31
N ASN A 133 -8.56 -13.42 -23.62
CA ASN A 133 -9.76 -13.98 -22.98
C ASN A 133 -9.37 -15.02 -21.92
N PRO A 134 -9.45 -14.70 -20.61
CA PRO A 134 -9.05 -15.63 -19.56
C PRO A 134 -9.95 -16.87 -19.46
N ASN A 135 -11.14 -16.85 -20.09
CA ASN A 135 -12.02 -18.01 -20.22
C ASN A 135 -11.63 -18.93 -21.39
N SER A 136 -10.73 -18.52 -22.30
CA SER A 136 -10.29 -19.33 -23.44
C SER A 136 -9.58 -20.60 -22.97
N ALA A 137 -9.84 -21.74 -23.60
CA ALA A 137 -9.19 -23.02 -23.27
C ALA A 137 -7.66 -22.98 -23.44
N SER A 138 -7.16 -22.11 -24.31
CA SER A 138 -5.72 -21.91 -24.57
C SER A 138 -4.97 -21.24 -23.41
N ILE A 139 -5.68 -20.48 -22.55
CA ILE A 139 -5.06 -19.77 -21.43
C ILE A 139 -5.03 -20.67 -20.20
N THR A 140 -3.83 -20.85 -19.64
CA THR A 140 -3.61 -21.67 -18.45
C THR A 140 -3.79 -20.85 -17.16
N THR A 141 -4.07 -21.54 -16.05
CA THR A 141 -4.12 -20.89 -14.73
C THR A 141 -2.82 -20.14 -14.41
N TYR A 142 -1.66 -20.72 -14.76
CA TYR A 142 -0.35 -20.11 -14.54
C TYR A 142 -0.20 -18.79 -15.30
N ALA A 143 -0.60 -18.72 -16.58
CA ALA A 143 -0.54 -17.48 -17.35
C ALA A 143 -1.38 -16.37 -16.70
N ILE A 144 -2.56 -16.71 -16.15
CA ILE A 144 -3.41 -15.75 -15.43
C ILE A 144 -2.71 -15.26 -14.15
N LEU A 145 -2.10 -16.17 -13.38
CA LEU A 145 -1.37 -15.84 -12.16
C LEU A 145 -0.14 -14.98 -12.43
N ASP A 146 0.59 -15.26 -13.51
CA ASP A 146 1.76 -14.49 -13.91
C ASP A 146 1.37 -13.05 -14.28
N ILE A 147 0.29 -12.87 -15.04
CA ILE A 147 -0.24 -11.53 -15.36
C ILE A 147 -0.66 -10.78 -14.08
N ILE A 148 -1.30 -11.48 -13.13
CA ILE A 148 -1.68 -10.86 -11.85
C ILE A 148 -0.43 -10.50 -11.04
N ALA A 149 0.60 -11.35 -11.01
CA ALA A 149 1.84 -11.12 -10.28
C ALA A 149 2.64 -9.96 -10.88
N GLU A 150 2.68 -9.84 -12.21
CA GLU A 150 3.29 -8.70 -12.91
C GLU A 150 2.57 -7.39 -12.57
N ARG A 151 1.23 -7.43 -12.55
CA ARG A 151 0.40 -6.25 -12.27
C ARG A 151 0.32 -5.90 -10.79
N ARG A 152 0.38 -6.89 -9.90
CA ARG A 152 0.23 -6.75 -8.45
C ARG A 152 1.23 -7.67 -7.73
N PRO A 153 2.54 -7.32 -7.69
CA PRO A 153 3.58 -8.18 -7.13
C PRO A 153 3.44 -8.41 -5.62
N SER A 154 2.72 -7.54 -4.92
CA SER A 154 2.41 -7.71 -3.49
C SER A 154 1.40 -8.83 -3.21
N ILE A 155 0.58 -9.21 -4.20
CA ILE A 155 -0.48 -10.21 -4.02
C ILE A 155 0.10 -11.60 -4.29
N LYS A 156 0.22 -12.40 -3.23
CA LYS A 156 0.65 -13.80 -3.31
C LYS A 156 -0.57 -14.72 -3.43
N LEU A 157 -0.82 -15.17 -4.65
CA LEU A 157 -1.91 -16.09 -4.95
C LEU A 157 -1.42 -17.56 -4.94
N PRO A 158 -2.24 -18.53 -4.47
CA PRO A 158 -1.85 -19.93 -4.44
C PRO A 158 -1.82 -20.55 -5.85
N LEU A 159 -0.72 -21.25 -6.16
CA LEU A 159 -0.49 -21.93 -7.45
C LEU A 159 -1.47 -23.09 -7.70
N THR A 160 -2.05 -23.67 -6.65
CA THR A 160 -2.98 -24.80 -6.72
C THR A 160 -4.44 -24.40 -6.97
N MET A 161 -4.71 -23.12 -7.23
CA MET A 161 -6.08 -22.66 -7.42
C MET A 161 -6.72 -23.17 -8.71
N THR A 162 -8.05 -23.21 -8.72
CA THR A 162 -8.81 -23.52 -9.93
C THR A 162 -8.74 -22.36 -10.92
N LYS A 163 -8.86 -22.66 -12.21
CA LYS A 163 -8.89 -21.64 -13.27
C LYS A 163 -9.99 -20.60 -13.03
N THR A 164 -11.16 -21.03 -12.56
CA THR A 164 -12.29 -20.15 -12.22
C THR A 164 -11.93 -19.15 -11.12
N ALA A 165 -11.21 -19.60 -10.08
CA ALA A 165 -10.74 -18.71 -9.01
C ALA A 165 -9.71 -17.71 -9.55
N ALA A 166 -8.79 -18.15 -10.42
CA ALA A 166 -7.80 -17.27 -11.06
C ALA A 166 -8.47 -16.19 -11.91
N ILE A 167 -9.50 -16.55 -12.68
CA ILE A 167 -10.32 -15.60 -13.47
C ILE A 167 -11.00 -14.58 -12.57
N GLY A 168 -11.54 -15.01 -11.41
CA GLY A 168 -12.12 -14.10 -10.42
C GLY A 168 -11.12 -13.05 -9.94
N PHE A 169 -9.90 -13.48 -9.58
CA PHE A 169 -8.83 -12.56 -9.19
C PHE A 169 -8.32 -11.68 -10.33
N PHE A 170 -8.30 -12.20 -11.56
CA PHE A 170 -7.98 -11.43 -12.75
C PHE A 170 -8.97 -10.27 -12.92
N HIS A 171 -10.26 -10.51 -12.77
CA HIS A 171 -11.25 -9.43 -12.79
C HIS A 171 -11.11 -8.48 -11.60
N GLN A 172 -10.69 -8.94 -10.43
CA GLN A 172 -10.52 -8.07 -9.27
C GLN A 172 -9.32 -7.12 -9.39
N TYR A 173 -8.20 -7.62 -9.90
CA TYR A 173 -6.90 -6.95 -9.83
C TYR A 173 -6.38 -6.43 -11.17
N VAL A 174 -6.90 -6.94 -12.28
CA VAL A 174 -6.46 -6.61 -13.65
C VAL A 174 -7.58 -5.91 -14.43
N CYS A 175 -8.73 -6.56 -14.59
CA CYS A 175 -9.84 -6.04 -15.39
C CYS A 175 -11.11 -5.92 -14.55
N ARG A 176 -11.15 -4.88 -13.70
CA ARG A 176 -12.31 -4.58 -12.84
C ARG A 176 -13.59 -4.52 -13.67
N PRO A 177 -14.66 -5.20 -13.25
CA PRO A 177 -15.94 -5.08 -13.93
C PRO A 177 -16.38 -3.61 -13.93
N PRO A 178 -17.01 -3.15 -15.01
CA PRO A 178 -17.53 -1.79 -15.06
C PRO A 178 -18.56 -1.57 -13.94
N PRO A 179 -18.69 -0.34 -13.42
CA PRO A 179 -19.74 -0.01 -12.46
C PRO A 179 -21.11 -0.32 -13.08
N GLY A 180 -21.87 -1.23 -12.45
CA GLY A 180 -23.12 -1.77 -12.99
C GLY A 180 -23.04 -3.20 -13.55
N GLY A 181 -21.83 -3.80 -13.60
CA GLY A 181 -21.62 -5.16 -14.09
C GLY A 181 -21.53 -5.27 -15.61
N TYR A 182 -21.20 -6.47 -16.10
CA TYR A 182 -21.21 -6.74 -17.54
C TYR A 182 -22.66 -6.84 -18.05
N PRO A 183 -22.94 -6.38 -19.29
CA PRO A 183 -24.26 -6.53 -19.87
C PRO A 183 -24.65 -8.01 -19.92
N MET A 184 -25.93 -8.30 -19.64
CA MET A 184 -26.46 -9.65 -19.72
C MET A 184 -26.30 -10.19 -21.16
N PRO A 185 -25.89 -11.45 -21.34
CA PRO A 185 -25.89 -12.06 -22.67
C PRO A 185 -27.32 -12.04 -23.22
N PHE A 186 -27.46 -11.66 -24.48
CA PHE A 186 -28.74 -11.74 -25.17
C PHE A 186 -29.17 -13.21 -25.25
N THR A 187 -30.28 -13.55 -24.60
CA THR A 187 -30.77 -14.94 -24.49
C THR A 187 -31.67 -15.35 -25.66
N ALA A 188 -31.99 -14.43 -26.57
CA ALA A 188 -32.85 -14.69 -27.71
C ALA A 188 -32.17 -14.23 -29.01
N THR A 189 -32.12 -15.13 -29.99
CA THR A 189 -31.84 -14.77 -31.39
C THR A 189 -33.09 -14.08 -31.97
N PRO A 190 -32.99 -12.83 -32.47
CA PRO A 190 -34.10 -12.18 -33.14
C PRO A 190 -34.40 -12.92 -34.44
N SER A 191 -35.66 -12.88 -34.85
CA SER A 191 -36.08 -13.44 -36.13
C SER A 191 -35.35 -12.73 -37.28
N PRO A 192 -34.91 -13.47 -38.32
CA PRO A 192 -34.27 -12.85 -39.47
C PRO A 192 -35.25 -11.85 -40.12
N VAL A 193 -34.85 -10.59 -40.18
CA VAL A 193 -35.67 -9.52 -40.75
C VAL A 193 -35.37 -9.42 -42.25
N PRO A 194 -36.36 -9.61 -43.14
CA PRO A 194 -36.15 -9.48 -44.58
C PRO A 194 -35.86 -8.01 -44.97
N GLN A 195 -35.00 -7.79 -45.97
CA GLN A 195 -34.82 -6.46 -46.59
C GLN A 195 -36.17 -5.95 -47.14
N PRO A 196 -36.54 -4.66 -46.97
CA PRO A 196 -35.71 -3.50 -46.63
C PRO A 196 -36.03 -2.87 -45.25
N TYR A 197 -36.39 -3.66 -44.23
CA TYR A 197 -36.83 -3.13 -42.93
C TYR A 197 -35.71 -2.79 -41.94
N HIS A 198 -34.45 -2.82 -42.37
CA HIS A 198 -33.27 -2.57 -41.54
C HIS A 198 -33.25 -1.18 -40.89
N ARG A 199 -33.94 -0.20 -41.51
CA ARG A 199 -34.08 1.16 -40.99
C ARG A 199 -35.02 1.26 -39.78
N LEU A 200 -35.81 0.22 -39.53
CA LEU A 200 -36.74 0.14 -38.41
C LEU A 200 -36.13 -0.62 -37.22
N LEU A 201 -34.94 -1.20 -37.38
CA LEU A 201 -34.25 -1.90 -36.32
C LEU A 201 -33.67 -0.92 -35.31
N THR A 202 -33.89 -1.22 -34.04
CA THR A 202 -33.25 -0.52 -32.93
C THR A 202 -31.75 -0.82 -32.91
N ARG A 203 -30.96 0.05 -32.26
CA ARG A 203 -29.51 -0.11 -32.11
C ARG A 203 -29.15 -1.51 -31.60
N ASP A 204 -29.91 -2.03 -30.65
CA ASP A 204 -29.62 -3.31 -29.98
C ASP A 204 -29.84 -4.51 -30.92
N GLU A 205 -30.83 -4.45 -31.82
CA GLU A 205 -31.10 -5.48 -32.83
C GLU A 205 -29.98 -5.53 -33.89
N ILE A 206 -29.44 -4.38 -34.27
CA ILE A 206 -28.32 -4.28 -35.22
C ILE A 206 -27.03 -4.80 -34.59
N CYS A 207 -26.74 -4.42 -33.34
CA CYS A 207 -25.58 -4.90 -32.60
C CYS A 207 -25.62 -6.42 -32.40
N PHE A 208 -26.79 -7.00 -32.12
CA PHE A 208 -26.95 -8.45 -31.99
C PHE A 208 -26.72 -9.18 -33.33
N ALA A 209 -27.29 -8.69 -34.44
CA ALA A 209 -27.11 -9.31 -35.75
C ALA A 209 -25.65 -9.35 -36.19
N LEU A 210 -24.88 -8.28 -35.92
CA LEU A 210 -23.45 -8.23 -36.18
C LEU A 210 -22.68 -9.28 -35.36
N GLN A 211 -23.07 -9.51 -34.11
CA GLN A 211 -22.43 -10.50 -33.24
C GLN A 211 -22.68 -11.94 -33.69
N CYS A 212 -23.84 -12.23 -34.31
CA CYS A 212 -24.14 -13.56 -34.86
C CYS A 212 -23.44 -13.83 -36.21
N HIS A 213 -23.27 -12.82 -37.05
CA HIS A 213 -22.67 -12.99 -38.39
C HIS A 213 -21.15 -12.76 -38.44
N CYS A 214 -20.61 -12.03 -37.46
CA CYS A 214 -19.17 -11.87 -37.24
C CYS A 214 -18.84 -12.24 -35.78
N PRO A 215 -18.87 -13.53 -35.41
CA PRO A 215 -18.47 -13.94 -34.07
C PRO A 215 -16.97 -13.67 -33.89
N VAL A 216 -16.63 -12.96 -32.81
CA VAL A 216 -15.26 -12.76 -32.33
C VAL A 216 -14.73 -14.05 -31.71
#